data_AF-A0A0S9PRV4-F1
#
_entry.id   AF-A0A0S9PRV4-F1
#
_cell.length_a   1.000
_cell.length_b   1.000
_cell.length_c   1.000
_cell.angle_alpha   90.00
_cell.angle_beta   90.00
_cell.angle_gamma   90.00
#
_symmetry.space_group_name_H-M   'P 1'
#
loop_
_entity.id
_entity.type
_entity.pdbx_description
1 polymer ?
#
loop_
_entity_poly.entity_id
_entity_poly.type
_entity_poly.pdbx_seq_one_letter_code
_entity_poly.pdbx_strand_id
1 'polypeptide(L)'
;MATFQFDFVGPERTVYSGPIEAVQLPGIEGEMTVLPGHAPVLTALKVGVIVINEAGHAGKRVLVRGGFADIGPTSVTVIAERANPFEEITPESLDRDIAAVELLRDATTDFAKKDELNGQIVQLQDAKVALAL
;
A
#
# COMPACT_ATOMS: atom_id res chain seq x y z
N MET A 1 0.90 26.38 2.73
CA MET A 1 -0.46 25.81 2.79
C MET A 1 -0.68 25.27 4.19
N ALA A 2 -1.93 25.03 4.61
CA ALA A 2 -2.20 24.42 5.91
C ALA A 2 -1.86 22.92 5.87
N THR A 3 -1.26 22.39 6.92
CA THR A 3 -0.92 20.97 7.07
C THR A 3 -1.69 20.36 8.24
N PHE A 4 -1.84 19.04 8.22
CA PHE A 4 -2.40 18.26 9.33
C PHE A 4 -1.56 17.00 9.57
N GLN A 5 -1.67 16.43 10.77
CA GLN A 5 -0.94 15.22 11.11
C GLN A 5 -1.59 14.01 10.42
N PHE A 6 -0.77 13.20 9.75
CA PHE A 6 -1.19 11.94 9.15
C PHE A 6 -0.34 10.79 9.67
N ASP A 7 -1.03 9.79 10.19
CA ASP A 7 -0.43 8.58 10.71
C ASP A 7 -0.94 7.39 9.91
N PHE A 8 -0.01 6.67 9.27
CA PHE A 8 -0.32 5.45 8.54
C PHE A 8 0.34 4.26 9.23
N VAL A 9 -0.49 3.40 9.82
CA VAL A 9 -0.09 2.27 10.63
C VAL A 9 -0.42 0.98 9.90
N GLY A 10 0.58 0.12 9.73
CA GLY A 10 0.40 -1.27 9.31
C GLY A 10 0.42 -2.21 10.52
N PRO A 11 0.16 -3.52 10.32
CA PRO A 11 0.06 -4.48 11.41
C PRO A 11 1.38 -4.66 12.20
N GLU A 12 2.52 -4.57 11.52
CA GLU A 12 3.84 -4.81 12.12
C GLU A 12 4.59 -3.53 12.51
N ARG A 13 4.31 -2.43 11.81
CA ARG A 13 5.01 -1.15 12.01
C ARG A 13 4.20 0.04 11.49
N THR A 14 4.54 1.22 12.00
CA THR A 14 4.14 2.49 11.39
C THR A 14 4.83 2.66 10.04
N VAL A 15 4.04 2.86 9.00
CA VAL A 15 4.47 2.99 7.59
C VAL A 15 4.83 4.44 7.30
N TYR A 16 4.06 5.37 7.85
CA TYR A 16 4.29 6.80 7.72
C TYR A 16 3.74 7.53 8.96
N SER A 17 4.42 8.58 9.40
CA SER A 17 3.91 9.49 10.42
C SER A 17 4.52 10.86 10.18
N GLY A 18 3.68 11.87 9.97
CA GLY A 18 4.17 13.22 9.69
C GLY A 18 3.10 14.20 9.20
N PRO A 19 3.48 15.48 9.06
CA PRO A 19 2.58 16.52 8.58
C PRO A 19 2.44 16.47 7.05
N ILE A 20 1.20 16.51 6.57
CA ILE A 20 0.86 16.46 5.13
C ILE A 20 -0.11 17.59 4.75
N GLU A 21 -0.20 17.89 3.46
CA GLU A 21 -1.14 18.88 2.92
C GLU A 21 -2.46 18.23 2.48
N ALA A 22 -2.41 16.99 1.98
CA ALA A 22 -3.59 16.25 1.55
C ALA A 22 -3.31 14.74 1.51
N VAL A 23 -4.35 13.92 1.70
CA VAL A 23 -4.26 12.48 1.46
C VAL A 23 -5.45 12.00 0.64
N GLN A 24 -5.19 11.16 -0.36
CA GLN A 24 -6.23 10.44 -1.12
C GLN A 24 -6.38 9.02 -0.58
N LEU A 25 -7.61 8.62 -0.31
CA LEU A 25 -7.96 7.35 0.33
C LEU A 25 -9.01 6.59 -0.51
N PRO A 26 -8.79 5.28 -0.76
CA PRO A 26 -9.76 4.43 -1.44
C PRO A 26 -10.80 3.92 -0.43
N GLY A 27 -11.87 4.68 -0.20
CA GLY A 27 -13.00 4.27 0.63
C GLY A 27 -13.88 3.21 -0.04
N ILE A 28 -14.62 2.45 0.76
CA ILE A 28 -15.61 1.48 0.23
C ILE A 28 -16.74 2.17 -0.55
N GLU A 29 -17.09 3.40 -0.20
CA GLU A 29 -18.14 4.20 -0.87
C GLU A 29 -17.60 5.00 -2.07
N GLY A 30 -16.29 5.00 -2.29
CA GLY A 30 -15.65 5.77 -3.35
C GLY A 30 -14.26 6.27 -2.98
N GLU A 31 -13.63 6.98 -3.91
CA GLU A 31 -12.36 7.67 -3.65
C GLU A 31 -12.63 8.98 -2.91
N MET A 32 -11.85 9.28 -1.87
CA MET A 32 -11.96 10.53 -1.12
C MET A 32 -10.61 11.22 -1.00
N THR A 33 -10.63 12.55 -0.98
CA THR A 33 -9.44 13.36 -0.69
C THR A 33 -9.67 14.13 0.59
N VAL A 34 -8.80 13.92 1.58
CA VAL A 34 -8.86 14.59 2.88
C VAL A 34 -7.91 15.78 2.88
N LEU A 35 -8.43 16.92 3.33
CA LEU A 35 -7.75 18.20 3.43
C LEU A 35 -7.74 18.69 4.89
N PRO A 36 -6.92 19.70 5.23
CA PRO A 36 -6.92 20.27 6.58
C PRO A 36 -8.31 20.76 6.98
N GLY A 37 -8.79 20.36 8.16
CA GLY A 37 -10.10 20.76 8.69
C GLY A 37 -11.30 19.97 8.14
N HIS A 38 -11.06 18.81 7.52
CA HIS A 38 -12.13 17.91 7.08
C HIS A 38 -13.02 17.47 8.26
N ALA A 39 -14.31 17.25 7.98
CA ALA A 39 -15.25 16.75 8.98
C ALA A 39 -14.84 15.36 9.49
N PRO A 40 -15.06 15.05 10.78
CA PRO A 40 -14.71 13.75 11.31
C PRO A 40 -15.49 12.61 10.64
N VAL A 41 -14.79 11.58 10.16
CA VAL A 41 -15.37 10.45 9.44
C VAL A 41 -14.57 9.20 9.76
N LEU A 42 -15.27 8.11 10.11
CA LEU A 42 -14.69 6.78 10.18
C LEU A 42 -15.18 5.97 8.98
N THR A 43 -14.26 5.46 8.15
CA THR A 43 -14.62 4.70 6.95
C THR A 43 -13.72 3.48 6.75
N ALA A 44 -14.26 2.45 6.14
CA ALA A 44 -13.49 1.30 5.70
C ALA A 44 -12.82 1.60 4.35
N LEU A 45 -11.63 1.07 4.16
CA LEU A 45 -10.86 1.18 2.92
C LEU A 45 -10.98 -0.11 2.10
N LYS A 46 -11.12 0.04 0.79
CA LYS A 46 -11.00 -1.06 -0.18
C LYS A 46 -9.55 -1.23 -0.63
N VAL A 47 -9.28 -2.27 -1.42
CA VAL A 47 -7.98 -2.44 -2.07
C VAL A 47 -7.77 -1.28 -3.05
N GLY A 48 -6.64 -0.57 -2.92
CA GLY A 48 -6.38 0.62 -3.73
C GLY A 48 -5.07 1.30 -3.39
N VAL A 49 -4.86 2.50 -3.93
CA VAL A 49 -3.65 3.29 -3.73
C VAL A 49 -3.97 4.51 -2.86
N ILE A 50 -3.23 4.67 -1.77
CA ILE A 50 -3.21 5.89 -0.98
C ILE A 50 -2.16 6.83 -1.59
N VAL A 51 -2.52 8.11 -1.77
CA VAL A 51 -1.59 9.15 -2.22
C VAL A 51 -1.43 10.18 -1.12
N ILE A 52 -0.21 10.29 -0.58
CA ILE A 52 0.16 11.17 0.52
C ILE A 52 0.88 12.39 -0.07
N ASN A 53 0.27 13.56 0.00
CA ASN A 53 0.87 14.79 -0.52
C ASN A 53 1.55 15.56 0.61
N GLU A 54 2.88 15.55 0.59
CA GLU A 54 3.73 16.32 1.50
C GLU A 54 3.99 17.72 0.93
N ALA A 55 4.28 18.68 1.83
CA ALA A 55 4.56 20.05 1.42
C ALA A 55 5.79 20.12 0.50
N GLY A 56 5.56 20.51 -0.76
CA GLY A 56 6.63 20.73 -1.75
C GLY A 56 7.27 19.47 -2.34
N HIS A 57 6.72 18.28 -2.12
CA HIS A 57 7.20 17.02 -2.73
C HIS A 57 6.11 16.34 -3.58
N ALA A 58 6.55 15.58 -4.59
CA ALA A 58 5.64 14.72 -5.37
C ALA A 58 5.08 13.62 -4.46
N GLY A 59 3.75 13.50 -4.40
CA GLY A 59 3.06 12.69 -3.40
C GLY A 59 3.49 11.22 -3.37
N LYS A 60 3.74 10.70 -2.16
CA LYS A 60 4.09 9.30 -1.90
C LYS A 60 2.88 8.41 -2.14
N ARG A 61 3.04 7.37 -2.96
CA ARG A 61 1.99 6.40 -3.27
C ARG A 61 2.21 5.14 -2.44
N VAL A 62 1.15 4.58 -1.87
CA VAL A 62 1.22 3.33 -1.10
C VAL A 62 0.06 2.43 -1.48
N LEU A 63 0.34 1.16 -1.79
CA LEU A 63 -0.70 0.17 -2.06
C LEU A 63 -1.24 -0.37 -0.75
N VAL A 64 -2.57 -0.33 -0.59
CA VAL A 64 -3.26 -0.88 0.58
C VAL A 64 -4.19 -2.00 0.17
N ARG A 65 -4.19 -3.08 0.96
CA ARG A 65 -5.12 -4.21 0.79
C ARG A 65 -6.28 -4.10 1.80
N GLY A 66 -6.92 -2.94 1.83
CA GLY A 66 -7.99 -2.63 2.77
C GLY A 66 -7.51 -2.20 4.16
N GLY A 67 -8.47 -1.84 5.01
CA GLY A 67 -8.22 -1.28 6.34
C GLY A 67 -9.31 -0.32 6.78
N PHE A 68 -8.96 0.59 7.69
CA PHE A 68 -9.82 1.64 8.20
C PHE A 68 -9.11 2.99 8.15
N ALA A 69 -9.85 4.04 7.84
CA ALA A 69 -9.41 5.42 7.96
C ALA A 69 -10.28 6.13 9.01
N ASP A 70 -9.62 6.64 10.05
CA ASP A 70 -10.20 7.51 11.06
C ASP A 70 -9.75 8.95 10.78
N ILE A 71 -10.67 9.75 10.27
CA ILE A 71 -10.47 11.16 9.98
C ILE A 71 -10.97 11.92 11.20
N GLY A 72 -10.05 12.48 11.97
CA GLY A 72 -10.36 13.36 13.09
C GLY A 72 -10.37 14.83 12.70
N PRO A 73 -10.67 15.73 13.65
CA PRO A 73 -10.69 17.18 13.40
C PRO A 73 -9.31 17.77 13.07
N THR A 74 -8.25 17.17 13.62
CA THR A 74 -6.86 17.69 13.58
C THR A 74 -5.86 16.72 13.01
N SER A 75 -6.22 15.44 12.91
CA SER A 75 -5.33 14.36 12.48
C SER A 75 -6.11 13.28 11.75
N VAL A 76 -5.42 12.57 10.87
CA VAL A 76 -5.99 11.44 10.13
C VAL A 76 -5.14 10.22 10.38
N THR A 77 -5.77 9.13 10.77
CA THR A 77 -5.11 7.86 11.04
C THR A 77 -5.63 6.81 10.09
N VAL A 78 -4.73 6.14 9.37
CA VAL A 78 -5.05 4.99 8.54
C VAL A 78 -4.45 3.75 9.16
N ILE A 79 -5.26 2.72 9.31
CA ILE A 79 -4.86 1.40 9.79
C ILE A 79 -5.10 0.43 8.63
N ALA A 80 -4.03 -0.05 7.99
CA ALA A 80 -4.15 -1.03 6.91
C ALA A 80 -3.86 -2.46 7.40
N GLU A 81 -4.54 -3.43 6.80
CA GLU A 81 -4.28 -4.85 7.04
C GLU A 81 -2.94 -5.29 6.44
N ARG A 82 -2.57 -4.70 5.29
CA ARG A 82 -1.23 -4.77 4.70
C ARG A 82 -0.91 -3.45 4.01
N ALA A 83 0.27 -2.92 4.33
CA ALA A 83 0.79 -1.68 3.77
C ALA A 83 2.22 -1.92 3.30
N ASN A 84 2.37 -2.16 2.00
CA ASN A 84 3.70 -2.23 1.39
C ASN A 84 3.98 -0.84 0.81
N PRO A 85 5.03 -0.13 1.26
CA PRO A 85 5.48 1.09 0.60
C PRO A 85 5.67 0.81 -0.89
N PHE A 86 5.08 1.61 -1.77
CA PHE A 86 5.25 1.43 -3.23
C PHE A 86 6.72 1.63 -3.64
N GLU A 87 7.51 2.32 -2.79
CA GLU A 87 8.96 2.51 -2.93
C GLU A 87 9.79 1.24 -2.69
N GLU A 88 9.22 0.16 -2.15
CA GLU A 88 9.91 -1.15 -2.02
C GLU A 88 9.51 -2.14 -3.14
N ILE A 89 8.51 -1.82 -3.96
CA ILE A 89 8.19 -2.58 -5.16
C ILE A 89 8.97 -1.93 -6.30
N THR A 90 10.27 -2.19 -6.36
CA THR A 90 11.07 -1.90 -7.54
C THR A 90 11.11 -3.14 -8.43
N PRO A 91 11.37 -3.00 -9.75
CA PRO A 91 11.61 -4.16 -10.62
C PRO A 91 12.65 -5.11 -10.03
N GLU A 92 13.67 -4.59 -9.35
CA GLU A 92 14.73 -5.38 -8.71
C GLU A 92 14.26 -6.12 -7.45
N SER A 93 13.33 -5.56 -6.68
CA SER A 93 12.73 -6.22 -5.53
C SER A 93 11.82 -7.37 -5.96
N LEU A 94 10.99 -7.12 -6.97
CA LEU A 94 10.18 -8.15 -7.62
C LEU A 94 11.04 -9.27 -8.24
N ASP A 95 12.16 -8.92 -8.86
CA ASP A 95 13.11 -9.91 -9.40
C ASP A 95 13.73 -10.77 -8.30
N ARG A 96 14.01 -10.19 -7.12
CA ARG A 96 14.50 -10.94 -5.97
C ARG A 96 13.45 -11.90 -5.42
N ASP A 97 12.21 -11.46 -5.32
CA ASP A 97 11.10 -12.28 -4.83
C ASP A 97 10.79 -13.42 -5.82
N ILE A 98 10.77 -13.14 -7.14
CA ILE A 98 10.63 -14.16 -8.18
C ILE A 98 11.75 -15.21 -8.06
N ALA A 99 13.00 -14.77 -7.95
CA ALA A 99 14.15 -15.68 -7.81
C ALA A 99 14.07 -16.54 -6.53
N ALA A 100 13.60 -15.97 -5.42
CA ALA A 100 13.41 -16.71 -4.17
C ALA A 100 12.34 -17.80 -4.31
N VAL A 101 11.21 -17.50 -4.97
CA VAL A 101 10.12 -18.45 -5.20
C VAL A 101 10.54 -19.52 -6.22
N GLU A 102 11.30 -19.17 -7.25
CA GLU A 102 11.86 -20.14 -8.23
C GLU A 102 12.82 -21.13 -7.57
N LEU A 103 13.68 -20.68 -6.66
CA LEU A 103 14.55 -21.56 -5.88
C LEU A 103 13.75 -22.55 -5.03
N LEU A 104 12.66 -22.11 -4.41
CA LEU A 104 11.77 -22.98 -3.63
C LEU A 104 11.03 -23.98 -4.52
N ARG A 105 10.61 -23.56 -5.73
CA ARG A 105 10.02 -24.44 -6.73
C ARG A 105 11.02 -25.53 -7.13
N ASP A 106 12.27 -25.17 -7.38
CA ASP A 106 13.29 -26.13 -7.84
C ASP A 106 13.75 -27.07 -6.73
N ALA A 107 13.77 -26.60 -5.49
CA ALA A 107 14.09 -27.40 -4.32
C ALA A 107 12.97 -28.38 -3.92
N THR A 108 11.74 -28.21 -4.43
CA THR A 108 10.60 -29.08 -4.08
C THR A 108 10.32 -30.12 -5.16
N THR A 109 10.12 -31.37 -4.75
CA THR A 109 9.75 -32.50 -5.62
C THR A 109 8.25 -32.77 -5.65
N ASP A 110 7.49 -32.12 -4.78
CA ASP A 110 6.03 -32.22 -4.70
C ASP A 110 5.38 -31.44 -5.85
N PHE A 111 4.58 -32.14 -6.65
CA PHE A 111 3.94 -31.57 -7.84
C PHE A 111 2.84 -30.56 -7.49
N ALA A 112 2.08 -30.78 -6.41
CA ALA A 112 1.03 -29.86 -5.96
C ALA A 112 1.64 -28.56 -5.43
N LYS A 113 2.76 -28.68 -4.70
CA LYS A 113 3.50 -27.52 -4.18
C LYS A 113 4.20 -26.73 -5.28
N LYS A 114 4.68 -27.41 -6.33
CA LYS A 114 5.21 -26.75 -7.54
C LYS A 114 4.17 -25.92 -8.27
N ASP A 115 2.94 -26.43 -8.41
CA ASP A 115 1.86 -25.73 -9.08
C ASP A 115 1.46 -24.44 -8.34
N GLU A 116 1.38 -24.50 -7.01
CA GLU A 116 1.11 -23.32 -6.18
C GLU A 116 2.21 -22.25 -6.31
N LEU A 117 3.48 -22.67 -6.28
CA LEU A 117 4.62 -21.76 -6.44
C LEU A 117 4.67 -21.16 -7.85
N ASN A 118 4.31 -21.93 -8.89
CA ASN A 118 4.17 -21.40 -10.26
C ASN A 118 3.08 -20.33 -10.33
N GLY A 119 1.93 -20.55 -9.68
CA GLY A 119 0.86 -19.55 -9.59
C GLY A 119 1.33 -18.26 -8.91
N GLN A 120 2.14 -18.38 -7.85
CA GLN A 120 2.74 -17.21 -7.18
C GLN A 120 3.74 -16.47 -8.07
N ILE A 121 4.58 -17.18 -8.83
CA ILE A 121 5.53 -16.57 -9.78
C ILE A 121 4.79 -15.74 -10.85
N VAL A 122 3.70 -16.28 -11.41
CA VAL A 122 2.90 -15.56 -12.43
C VAL A 122 2.31 -14.28 -11.86
N GLN A 123 1.77 -14.30 -10.64
CA GLN A 123 1.23 -13.10 -9.99
C GLN A 123 2.30 -12.01 -9.76
N LEU A 124 3.51 -12.42 -9.39
CA LEU A 124 4.64 -11.48 -9.20
C LEU A 124 5.13 -10.91 -10.55
N GLN A 125 5.12 -11.71 -11.61
CA GLN A 125 5.45 -11.25 -12.97
C GLN A 125 4.41 -10.26 -13.50
N ASP A 126 3.12 -10.53 -13.31
CA ASP A 126 2.04 -9.62 -13.70
C ASP A 126 2.14 -8.29 -12.95
N ALA A 127 2.45 -8.33 -11.66
CA ALA A 127 2.70 -7.13 -10.86
C ALA A 127 3.91 -6.33 -11.38
N LYS A 128 4.98 -7.00 -11.85
CA LYS A 128 6.14 -6.37 -12.48
C LYS A 128 5.76 -5.67 -13.79
N VAL A 129 4.96 -6.31 -14.64
CA VAL A 129 4.51 -5.73 -15.92
C VAL A 129 3.64 -4.49 -15.66
N ALA A 130 2.74 -4.55 -14.67
CA ALA A 130 1.88 -3.42 -14.30
C ALA A 130 2.66 -2.22 -13.73
N LEU A 131 3.87 -2.44 -13.21
CA LEU A 131 4.73 -1.40 -12.66
C LEU A 131 5.65 -0.74 -13.71
N ALA A 132 5.87 -1.40 -14.85
CA ALA A 132 6.74 -0.94 -15.94
C ALA A 132 5.99 -0.12 -17.01
N LEU A 133 4.66 0.02 -16.89
CA LEU A 133 3.74 0.76 -17.76
C LEU A 133 3.33 2.08 -17.12
#